data_AF-A0A8I3PDR6-F1
#
_entry.id   AF-A0A8I3PDR6-F1
#
_cell.length_a   1.000
_cell.length_b   1.000
_cell.length_c   1.000
_cell.angle_alpha   90.00
_cell.angle_beta   90.00
_cell.angle_gamma   90.00
#
_symmetry.space_group_name_H-M   'P 1'
#
loop_
_entity.id
_entity.type
_entity.pdbx_description
1 polymer ?
#
loop_
_entity_poly.entity_id
_entity_poly.type
_entity_poly.pdbx_seq_one_letter_code
_entity_poly.pdbx_strand_id
1 'polypeptide(L)'
;MTERLLIRALKGGKDTKIVTLNGKGITKMPSALSKLPGLKTLDLQNNQIRKVCPEISTLTQFQNLKLREFYCEGNPLFLMKPVNAIQQEDAWSLQEITSRFIMNELEGKSPFIMQAIQRHPQVRNIISQRRKCAICGKYFLTIWLECVEFVPPPKNWKISRNLKLVPLRILICSYKCFNKRGLNLFGIAQV
;
A
#
# COMPACT_ATOMS: atom_id res chain seq x y z
N MET A 1 -13.67 -9.17 8.61
CA MET A 1 -15.00 -9.17 7.97
C MET A 1 -14.88 -9.24 6.45
N THR A 2 -14.15 -8.31 5.80
CA THR A 2 -13.88 -8.32 4.35
C THR A 2 -13.37 -9.66 3.79
N GLU A 3 -12.34 -10.25 4.41
CA GLU A 3 -11.72 -11.50 3.93
C GLU A 3 -12.68 -12.69 3.97
N ARG A 4 -13.67 -12.71 4.88
CA ARG A 4 -14.67 -13.78 4.91
C ARG A 4 -15.51 -13.81 3.64
N LEU A 5 -15.77 -12.65 3.05
CA LEU A 5 -16.52 -12.52 1.80
C LEU A 5 -15.72 -13.02 0.59
N LEU A 6 -14.38 -13.03 0.68
CA LEU A 6 -13.49 -13.58 -0.34
C LEU A 6 -13.27 -15.09 -0.23
N ILE A 7 -13.64 -15.76 0.87
CA ILE A 7 -13.33 -17.19 1.06
C ILE A 7 -13.85 -18.05 -0.10
N ARG A 8 -15.07 -17.78 -0.59
CA ARG A 8 -15.63 -18.52 -1.73
C ARG A 8 -14.84 -18.28 -3.02
N ALA A 9 -14.47 -17.03 -3.28
CA ALA A 9 -13.63 -16.66 -4.41
C ALA A 9 -12.27 -17.35 -4.35
N LEU A 10 -11.65 -17.40 -3.16
CA LEU A 10 -10.35 -18.04 -2.92
C LEU A 10 -10.39 -19.56 -3.14
N LYS A 11 -11.50 -20.22 -2.80
CA LYS A 11 -11.68 -21.67 -3.09
C LYS A 11 -11.67 -21.97 -4.60
N GLY A 12 -12.17 -21.05 -5.43
CA GLY A 12 -12.14 -21.19 -6.88
C GLY A 12 -10.77 -20.90 -7.53
N GLY A 13 -9.83 -20.29 -6.80
CA GLY A 13 -8.45 -20.10 -7.24
C GLY A 13 -8.30 -19.47 -8.64
N LYS A 14 -7.76 -20.25 -9.58
CA LYS A 14 -7.51 -19.83 -10.97
C LYS A 14 -8.79 -19.68 -11.81
N ASP A 15 -9.87 -20.34 -11.42
CA ASP A 15 -11.13 -20.33 -12.16
C ASP A 15 -11.99 -19.11 -11.79
N THR A 16 -11.70 -18.49 -10.65
CA THR A 16 -12.33 -17.25 -10.22
C THR A 16 -11.86 -16.08 -11.10
N LYS A 17 -12.68 -15.74 -12.10
CA LYS A 17 -12.44 -14.59 -13.00
C LYS A 17 -13.11 -13.30 -12.54
N ILE A 18 -14.21 -13.41 -11.80
CA ILE A 18 -15.05 -12.29 -11.39
C ILE A 18 -15.27 -12.36 -9.88
N VAL A 19 -15.04 -11.24 -9.21
CA VAL A 19 -15.35 -11.05 -7.79
C VAL A 19 -16.23 -9.81 -7.65
N THR A 20 -17.47 -10.03 -7.21
CA THR A 20 -18.45 -8.97 -6.96
C THR A 20 -18.74 -8.87 -5.48
N LEU A 21 -18.40 -7.73 -4.89
CA LEU A 21 -18.57 -7.41 -3.48
C LEU A 21 -19.28 -6.06 -3.29
N ASN A 22 -20.12 -5.66 -4.25
CA ASN A 22 -20.91 -4.43 -4.17
C ASN A 22 -21.82 -4.42 -2.93
N GLY A 23 -21.87 -3.29 -2.21
CA GLY A 23 -22.87 -3.08 -1.16
C GLY A 23 -22.68 -3.96 0.09
N LYS A 24 -21.45 -4.40 0.39
CA LYS A 24 -21.17 -5.35 1.49
C LYS A 24 -20.62 -4.69 2.76
N GLY A 25 -20.67 -3.36 2.87
CA GLY A 25 -20.16 -2.63 4.04
C GLY A 25 -18.66 -2.83 4.28
N ILE A 26 -17.89 -3.14 3.24
CA ILE A 26 -16.46 -3.40 3.34
C ILE A 26 -15.73 -2.11 3.71
N THR A 27 -14.93 -2.11 4.78
CA THR A 27 -14.25 -0.90 5.29
C THR A 27 -12.82 -0.72 4.79
N LYS A 28 -12.21 -1.80 4.28
CA LYS A 28 -10.85 -1.85 3.74
C LYS A 28 -10.85 -2.69 2.47
N MET A 29 -10.05 -2.32 1.48
CA MET A 29 -9.86 -3.19 0.30
C MET A 29 -9.37 -4.59 0.74
N PRO A 30 -9.81 -5.67 0.07
CA PRO A 30 -9.34 -7.01 0.42
C PRO A 30 -7.85 -7.19 0.11
N SER A 31 -7.11 -7.85 0.99
CA SER A 31 -5.66 -8.07 0.86
C SER A 31 -5.31 -9.35 0.10
N ALA A 32 -6.22 -10.34 0.07
CA ALA A 32 -5.98 -11.64 -0.56
C ALA A 32 -6.25 -11.68 -2.07
N LEU A 33 -6.44 -10.53 -2.75
CA LEU A 33 -6.72 -10.49 -4.19
C LEU A 33 -5.58 -11.08 -5.03
N SER A 34 -4.34 -10.97 -4.57
CA SER A 34 -3.16 -11.57 -5.21
C SER A 34 -3.20 -13.10 -5.26
N LYS A 35 -4.03 -13.74 -4.41
CA LYS A 35 -4.23 -15.20 -4.40
C LYS A 35 -5.25 -15.68 -5.44
N LEU A 36 -5.81 -14.76 -6.24
CA LEU A 36 -6.74 -15.05 -7.33
C LEU A 36 -6.06 -14.78 -8.68
N PRO A 37 -5.17 -15.67 -9.16
CA PRO A 37 -4.37 -15.42 -10.37
C PRO A 37 -5.23 -15.32 -11.64
N GLY A 38 -6.44 -15.88 -11.60
CA GLY A 38 -7.42 -15.83 -12.69
C GLY A 38 -8.26 -14.55 -12.72
N LEU A 39 -8.17 -13.68 -11.71
CA LEU A 39 -9.07 -12.54 -11.57
C LEU A 39 -8.94 -11.57 -12.75
N LYS A 40 -10.09 -11.12 -13.26
CA LYS A 40 -10.22 -10.17 -14.37
C LYS A 40 -11.14 -9.03 -14.03
N THR A 41 -12.18 -9.28 -13.25
CA THR A 41 -13.17 -8.28 -12.86
C THR A 41 -13.26 -8.21 -11.35
N LEU A 42 -13.07 -7.01 -10.80
CA LEU A 42 -13.26 -6.73 -9.39
C LEU A 42 -14.25 -5.57 -9.22
N ASP A 43 -15.37 -5.87 -8.57
CA ASP A 43 -16.39 -4.88 -8.22
C ASP A 43 -16.47 -4.72 -6.70
N LEU A 44 -16.07 -3.54 -6.24
CA LEU A 44 -16.09 -3.08 -4.84
C LEU A 44 -17.01 -1.86 -4.66
N GLN A 45 -17.87 -1.53 -5.63
CA GLN A 45 -18.73 -0.34 -5.57
C GLN A 45 -19.62 -0.32 -4.31
N ASN A 46 -20.00 0.88 -3.87
CA ASN A 46 -20.95 1.10 -2.78
C ASN A 46 -20.56 0.41 -1.46
N ASN A 47 -19.27 0.49 -1.09
CA ASN A 47 -18.76 0.01 0.18
C ASN A 47 -18.30 1.20 1.05
N GLN A 48 -17.68 0.91 2.19
CA GLN A 48 -17.16 1.90 3.13
C GLN A 48 -15.64 1.94 3.15
N ILE A 49 -15.00 1.68 2.00
CA ILE A 49 -13.54 1.57 1.90
C ILE A 49 -12.92 2.94 2.17
N ARG A 50 -12.15 3.03 3.26
CA ARG A 50 -11.40 4.23 3.67
C ARG A 50 -9.89 4.09 3.50
N LYS A 51 -9.40 2.87 3.29
CA LYS A 51 -7.95 2.57 3.21
C LYS A 51 -7.67 1.59 2.08
N VAL A 52 -6.57 1.85 1.35
CA VAL A 52 -5.95 0.91 0.41
C VAL A 52 -5.29 -0.22 1.20
N CYS A 53 -5.35 -1.46 0.72
CA CYS A 53 -4.67 -2.57 1.38
C CYS A 53 -3.14 -2.55 1.13
N PRO A 54 -2.33 -3.07 2.07
CA PRO A 54 -0.87 -3.14 1.94
C PRO A 54 -0.35 -3.81 0.68
N GLU A 55 -1.09 -4.77 0.13
CA GLU A 55 -0.74 -5.62 -1.00
C GLU A 55 -0.97 -4.92 -2.35
N ILE A 56 -1.62 -3.75 -2.33
CA ILE A 56 -1.77 -2.84 -3.48
C ILE A 56 -0.92 -1.59 -3.18
N SER A 57 0.36 -1.81 -2.95
CA SER A 57 1.35 -0.77 -2.64
C SER A 57 2.14 -0.29 -3.87
N THR A 58 2.00 -0.98 -5.00
CA THR A 58 2.65 -0.57 -6.24
C THR A 58 1.73 -0.77 -7.44
N LEU A 59 1.93 0.04 -8.47
CA LEU A 59 1.34 -0.21 -9.79
C LEU A 59 1.68 -1.61 -10.28
N THR A 60 2.88 -2.11 -10.02
CA THR A 60 3.29 -3.47 -10.40
C THR A 60 2.43 -4.52 -9.71
N GLN A 61 2.11 -4.37 -8.43
CA GLN A 61 1.20 -5.28 -7.72
C GLN A 61 -0.23 -5.19 -8.27
N PHE A 62 -0.70 -3.99 -8.56
CA PHE A 62 -2.03 -3.78 -9.13
C PHE A 62 -2.13 -4.28 -10.59
N GLN A 63 -1.06 -4.14 -11.37
CA GLN A 63 -0.88 -4.71 -12.71
C GLN A 63 -0.74 -6.23 -12.66
N ASN A 64 -0.11 -6.79 -11.62
CA ASN A 64 0.03 -8.23 -11.42
C ASN A 64 -1.32 -8.91 -11.20
N LEU A 65 -2.33 -8.20 -10.68
CA LEU A 65 -3.70 -8.70 -10.64
C LEU A 65 -4.30 -8.90 -12.04
N LYS A 66 -3.68 -8.35 -13.10
CA LYS A 66 -4.09 -8.47 -14.51
C LYS A 66 -5.59 -8.24 -14.70
N LEU A 67 -6.14 -7.28 -13.93
CA LEU A 67 -7.53 -6.88 -14.04
C LEU A 67 -7.78 -6.29 -15.43
N ARG A 68 -8.97 -6.54 -15.94
CA ARG A 68 -9.55 -5.92 -17.12
C ARG A 68 -10.64 -4.94 -16.72
N GLU A 69 -11.33 -5.22 -15.63
CA GLU A 69 -12.39 -4.35 -15.12
C GLU A 69 -12.21 -4.08 -13.62
N PHE A 70 -12.33 -2.83 -13.23
CA PHE A 70 -12.23 -2.41 -11.84
C PHE A 70 -13.27 -1.34 -11.51
N TYR A 71 -14.14 -1.65 -10.56
CA TYR A 71 -15.22 -0.77 -10.13
C TYR A 71 -15.17 -0.55 -8.62
N CYS A 72 -15.25 0.71 -8.19
CA CYS A 72 -15.07 1.07 -6.79
C CYS A 72 -15.71 2.41 -6.39
N GLU A 73 -16.56 2.98 -7.25
CA GLU A 73 -17.30 4.20 -6.92
C GLU A 73 -18.18 4.03 -5.67
N GLY A 74 -18.59 5.15 -5.08
CA GLY A 74 -19.41 5.15 -3.86
C GLY A 74 -18.64 4.84 -2.58
N ASN A 75 -17.32 4.65 -2.65
CA ASN A 75 -16.46 4.44 -1.49
C ASN A 75 -15.80 5.75 -1.04
N PRO A 76 -15.72 6.05 0.29
CA PRO A 76 -15.14 7.29 0.81
C PRO A 76 -13.73 7.61 0.30
N LEU A 77 -12.86 6.59 0.20
CA LEU A 77 -11.49 6.74 -0.31
C LEU A 77 -11.43 7.36 -1.72
N PHE A 78 -12.41 7.07 -2.57
CA PHE A 78 -12.44 7.48 -3.97
C PHE A 78 -13.15 8.81 -4.19
N LEU A 79 -13.79 9.36 -3.15
CA LEU A 79 -14.35 10.71 -3.18
C LEU A 79 -13.28 11.80 -3.16
N MET A 80 -12.04 11.45 -2.78
CA MET A 80 -10.89 12.37 -2.76
C MET A 80 -11.19 13.68 -2.01
N LYS A 81 -11.88 13.59 -0.86
CA LYS A 81 -12.16 14.74 0.00
C LYS A 81 -11.05 14.88 1.05
N PRO A 82 -10.02 15.72 0.83
CA PRO A 82 -8.96 15.91 1.80
C PRO A 82 -9.49 16.59 3.06
N VAL A 83 -8.89 16.26 4.20
CA VAL A 83 -9.07 16.96 5.47
C VAL A 83 -7.71 17.49 5.94
N ASN A 84 -7.72 18.60 6.66
CA ASN A 84 -6.50 19.12 7.29
C ASN A 84 -6.18 18.28 8.54
N ALA A 85 -4.93 17.86 8.68
CA ALA A 85 -4.44 17.15 9.85
C ALA A 85 -3.28 17.93 10.49
N ILE A 86 -3.27 18.02 11.82
CA ILE A 86 -2.19 18.66 12.58
C ILE A 86 -0.98 17.71 12.56
N GLN A 87 0.17 18.21 12.13
CA GLN A 87 1.41 17.44 12.12
C GLN A 87 2.09 17.59 13.48
N GLN A 88 2.45 16.47 14.12
CA GLN A 88 3.38 16.47 15.24
C GLN A 88 4.71 15.88 14.75
N GLU A 89 5.82 16.54 15.07
CA GLU A 89 7.14 15.98 14.81
C GLU A 89 7.41 14.88 15.83
N ASP A 90 7.28 13.62 15.41
CA ASP A 90 7.63 12.48 16.25
C ASP A 90 9.15 12.27 16.26
N ALA A 91 9.74 12.24 17.44
CA ALA A 91 11.12 11.80 17.63
C ALA A 91 11.25 10.31 17.28
N TRP A 92 12.25 9.95 16.48
CA TRP A 92 12.50 8.58 16.08
C TRP A 92 13.05 7.78 17.26
N SER A 93 12.56 6.54 17.44
CA SER A 93 13.17 5.65 18.43
C SER A 93 14.63 5.35 18.08
N LEU A 94 15.47 5.08 19.08
CA LEU A 94 16.85 4.67 18.86
C LEU A 94 16.92 3.45 17.93
N GLN A 95 16.03 2.48 18.10
CA GLN A 95 15.94 1.31 17.22
C GLN A 95 15.79 1.71 15.76
N GLU A 96 14.92 2.67 15.46
CA GLU A 96 14.67 3.12 14.10
C GLU A 96 15.81 3.97 13.53
N ILE A 97 16.40 4.86 14.34
CA ILE A 97 17.61 5.61 13.97
C ILE A 97 18.75 4.63 13.60
N THR A 98 19.04 3.68 14.49
CA THR A 98 20.08 2.67 14.28
C THR A 98 19.78 1.78 13.08
N SER A 99 18.52 1.35 12.91
CA SER A 99 18.15 0.50 11.78
C SER A 99 18.29 1.24 10.45
N ARG A 100 17.90 2.51 10.38
CA ARG A 100 18.12 3.35 9.19
C ARG A 100 19.60 3.46 8.86
N PHE A 101 20.45 3.67 9.85
CA PHE A 101 21.89 3.69 9.65
C PHE A 101 22.37 2.37 9.03
N ILE A 102 22.12 1.24 9.70
CA ILE A 102 22.54 -0.09 9.22
C ILE A 102 22.04 -0.36 7.80
N MET A 103 20.75 -0.13 7.51
CA MET A 103 20.16 -0.47 6.22
C MET A 103 20.69 0.37 5.06
N ASN A 104 21.00 1.64 5.28
CA ASN A 104 21.51 2.52 4.22
C ASN A 104 23.03 2.36 4.05
N GLU A 105 23.78 2.02 5.10
CA GLU A 105 25.21 1.63 5.00
C GLU A 105 25.40 0.30 4.25
N LEU A 106 24.42 -0.61 4.33
CA LEU A 106 24.43 -1.86 3.56
C LEU A 106 24.34 -1.66 2.04
N GLU A 107 23.73 -0.57 1.54
CA GLU A 107 23.79 -0.25 0.10
C GLU A 107 25.22 0.02 -0.37
N GLY A 108 26.09 0.50 0.53
CA GLY A 108 27.53 0.64 0.31
C GLY A 108 28.33 -0.67 0.37
N LYS A 109 27.68 -1.82 0.60
CA LYS A 109 28.30 -3.16 0.69
C LYS A 109 29.43 -3.27 1.73
N SER A 110 29.32 -2.58 2.88
CA SER A 110 30.33 -2.67 3.96
C SER A 110 30.50 -4.11 4.45
N PRO A 111 31.68 -4.75 4.26
CA PRO A 111 31.90 -6.15 4.64
C PRO A 111 31.77 -6.36 6.15
N PHE A 112 32.18 -5.37 6.96
CA PHE A 112 32.09 -5.40 8.41
C PHE A 112 30.64 -5.50 8.89
N ILE A 113 29.74 -4.66 8.36
CA ILE A 113 28.32 -4.65 8.73
C ILE A 113 27.66 -5.96 8.31
N MET A 114 27.99 -6.47 7.11
CA MET A 114 27.48 -7.76 6.65
C MET A 114 27.87 -8.91 7.59
N GLN A 115 29.13 -8.96 8.01
CA GLN A 115 29.62 -9.98 8.96
C GLN A 115 28.97 -9.82 10.35
N ALA A 116 28.80 -8.58 10.82
CA ALA A 116 28.13 -8.31 12.09
C ALA A 116 26.67 -8.79 12.07
N ILE A 117 25.93 -8.56 10.99
CA ILE A 117 24.53 -9.02 10.85
C ILE A 117 24.43 -10.54 10.80
N GLN A 118 25.39 -11.22 10.14
CA GLN A 118 25.42 -12.69 10.11
C GLN A 118 25.51 -13.29 11.52
N ARG A 119 26.24 -12.64 12.43
CA ARG A 119 26.40 -13.07 13.83
C ARG A 119 25.21 -12.70 14.73
N HIS A 120 24.30 -11.84 14.26
CA HIS A 120 23.16 -11.33 15.04
C HIS A 120 21.83 -11.56 14.29
N PRO A 121 21.26 -12.77 14.37
CA PRO A 121 20.05 -13.13 13.62
C PRO A 121 18.85 -12.23 13.95
N GLN A 122 18.75 -11.71 15.18
CA GLN A 122 17.72 -10.74 15.57
C GLN A 122 17.80 -9.45 14.75
N VAL A 123 19.01 -8.93 14.49
CA VAL A 123 19.21 -7.72 13.67
C VAL A 123 18.82 -8.01 12.23
N ARG A 124 19.22 -9.17 11.70
CA ARG A 124 18.84 -9.63 10.36
C ARG A 124 17.31 -9.69 10.21
N ASN A 125 16.61 -10.21 11.22
CA ASN A 125 15.15 -10.28 11.21
C ASN A 125 14.52 -8.88 11.21
N ILE A 126 15.03 -7.97 12.05
CA ILE A 126 14.55 -6.58 12.12
C ILE A 126 14.71 -5.88 10.76
N ILE A 127 15.91 -5.88 10.17
CA ILE A 127 16.17 -5.21 8.89
C ILE A 127 15.50 -5.91 7.70
N SER A 128 15.05 -7.16 7.84
CA SER A 128 14.27 -7.84 6.78
C SER A 128 12.90 -7.17 6.56
N GLN A 129 12.37 -6.49 7.58
CA GLN A 129 11.09 -5.78 7.54
C GLN A 129 11.21 -4.36 6.95
N ARG A 130 12.36 -4.05 6.32
CA ARG A 130 12.64 -2.73 5.76
C ARG A 130 11.65 -2.32 4.69
N ARG A 131 11.31 -1.04 4.71
CA ARG A 131 10.51 -0.35 3.70
C ARG A 131 11.38 0.68 3.01
N LYS A 132 11.07 0.98 1.76
CA LYS A 132 11.76 2.02 0.98
C LYS A 132 10.87 3.25 0.88
N CYS A 133 11.42 4.43 1.14
CA CYS A 133 10.68 5.69 1.00
C CYS A 133 10.46 6.01 -0.47
N ALA A 134 9.21 6.27 -0.87
CA ALA A 134 8.89 6.65 -2.25
C ALA A 134 9.46 8.01 -2.67
N ILE A 135 9.80 8.87 -1.69
CA ILE A 135 10.30 10.23 -1.96
C ILE A 135 11.84 10.27 -1.99
N CYS A 136 12.51 9.76 -0.94
CA CYS A 136 13.96 9.88 -0.81
C CYS A 136 14.73 8.60 -1.13
N GLY A 137 14.05 7.49 -1.42
CA GLY A 137 14.68 6.20 -1.71
C GLY A 137 15.33 5.48 -0.52
N LYS A 138 15.45 6.12 0.66
CA LYS A 138 16.11 5.50 1.84
C LYS A 138 15.22 4.47 2.53
N TYR A 139 15.86 3.51 3.22
CA TYR A 139 15.16 2.51 4.01
C TYR A 139 14.76 3.02 5.41
N PHE A 140 13.69 2.43 5.94
CA PHE A 140 13.13 2.67 7.28
C PHE A 140 12.31 1.45 7.74
N LEU A 141 12.02 1.29 9.04
CA LEU A 141 11.23 0.15 9.55
C LEU A 141 9.78 0.53 9.86
N THR A 142 9.61 1.60 10.61
CA THR A 142 8.34 2.03 11.20
C THR A 142 7.50 2.86 10.24
N ILE A 143 6.19 2.91 10.44
CA ILE A 143 5.29 3.71 9.60
C ILE A 143 5.12 5.07 10.25
N TRP A 144 5.61 6.10 9.59
CA TRP A 144 5.40 7.48 10.03
C TRP A 144 4.22 8.11 9.33
N LEU A 145 3.99 7.74 8.05
CA LEU A 145 2.86 8.21 7.27
C LEU A 145 2.46 7.17 6.23
N GLU A 146 1.29 6.57 6.42
CA GLU A 146 0.61 5.90 5.31
C GLU A 146 0.07 6.95 4.37
N CYS A 147 0.46 6.88 3.11
CA CYS A 147 0.00 7.81 2.09
C CYS A 147 -0.78 7.07 1.00
N VAL A 148 -1.55 7.84 0.25
CA VAL A 148 -2.21 7.41 -0.98
C VAL A 148 -1.82 8.35 -2.11
N GLU A 149 -1.40 7.79 -3.23
CA GLU A 149 -1.23 8.52 -4.47
C GLU A 149 -2.35 8.15 -5.43
N PHE A 150 -3.01 9.15 -6.00
CA PHE A 150 -4.06 8.93 -6.99
C PHE A 150 -3.46 9.05 -8.40
N VAL A 151 -3.49 7.95 -9.16
CA VAL A 151 -2.90 7.89 -10.50
C VAL A 151 -3.93 7.51 -11.56
N PRO A 152 -3.72 7.89 -12.83
CA PRO A 152 -4.57 7.42 -13.92
C PRO A 152 -4.56 5.89 -14.02
N PRO A 153 -5.73 5.25 -14.23
CA PRO A 153 -5.79 3.82 -14.43
C PRO A 153 -5.12 3.41 -15.76
N PRO A 154 -4.64 2.15 -15.87
CA PRO A 154 -4.12 1.62 -17.12
C PRO A 154 -5.13 1.75 -18.28
N LYS A 155 -4.66 2.09 -19.49
CA LYS A 155 -5.52 2.32 -20.67
C LYS A 155 -6.38 1.11 -21.07
N ASN A 156 -5.94 -0.10 -20.72
CA ASN A 156 -6.61 -1.36 -21.03
C ASN A 156 -7.68 -1.76 -19.99
N TRP A 157 -7.90 -0.93 -18.97
CA TRP A 157 -8.92 -1.18 -17.95
C TRP A 157 -10.25 -0.55 -18.35
N LYS A 158 -11.32 -1.33 -18.21
CA LYS A 158 -12.68 -0.83 -18.14
C LYS A 158 -12.96 -0.41 -16.70
N ILE A 159 -13.25 0.87 -16.53
CA ILE A 159 -13.61 1.48 -15.25
C ILE A 159 -14.93 2.20 -15.42
N SER A 160 -15.62 2.48 -14.31
CA SER A 160 -16.81 3.33 -14.39
C SER A 160 -16.45 4.74 -14.85
N ARG A 161 -17.39 5.38 -15.54
CA ARG A 161 -17.24 6.72 -16.13
C ARG A 161 -16.79 7.79 -15.12
N ASN A 162 -17.14 7.61 -13.85
CA ASN A 162 -16.85 8.57 -12.79
C ASN A 162 -15.51 8.31 -12.07
N LEU A 163 -14.88 7.17 -12.30
CA LEU A 163 -13.61 6.81 -11.67
C LEU A 163 -12.45 7.33 -12.54
N LYS A 164 -11.90 8.49 -12.20
CA LYS A 164 -10.81 9.12 -12.97
C LYS A 164 -9.41 8.66 -12.54
N LEU A 165 -9.23 8.33 -11.26
CA LEU A 165 -7.95 7.94 -10.68
C LEU A 165 -8.13 6.73 -9.75
N VAL A 166 -7.10 5.90 -9.67
CA VAL A 166 -7.02 4.78 -8.73
C VAL A 166 -6.04 5.11 -7.60
N PRO A 167 -6.38 4.78 -6.34
CA PRO A 167 -5.52 5.01 -5.20
C PRO A 167 -4.45 3.92 -5.09
N LEU A 168 -3.21 4.33 -4.91
CA LEU A 168 -2.07 3.46 -4.63
C LEU A 168 -1.52 3.78 -3.25
N ARG A 169 -1.28 2.75 -2.45
CA ARG A 169 -0.66 2.96 -1.13
C ARG A 169 0.80 3.32 -1.29
N ILE A 170 1.19 4.47 -0.78
CA ILE A 170 2.58 4.95 -0.77
C ILE A 170 3.10 4.99 0.67
N LEU A 171 4.37 4.59 0.84
CA LEU A 171 5.06 4.61 2.12
C LEU A 171 6.12 5.70 2.13
N ILE A 172 6.03 6.61 3.10
CA ILE A 172 6.95 7.73 3.26
C ILE A 172 7.59 7.67 4.64
N CYS A 173 8.87 8.05 4.71
CA CYS A 173 9.69 7.87 5.89
C CYS A 173 9.66 9.04 6.89
N SER A 174 8.96 10.15 6.61
CA SER A 174 8.87 11.32 7.49
C SER A 174 7.93 12.40 6.93
N TYR A 175 7.47 13.31 7.80
CA TYR A 175 6.83 14.56 7.39
C TYR A 175 7.74 15.43 6.50
N LYS A 176 9.05 15.44 6.73
CA LYS A 176 10.02 16.12 5.85
C LYS A 176 9.96 15.61 4.41
N CYS A 177 9.82 14.30 4.21
CA CYS A 177 9.62 13.72 2.88
C CYS A 177 8.21 13.99 2.35
N PHE A 178 7.19 13.92 3.21
CA PHE A 178 5.81 14.23 2.83
C PHE A 178 5.63 15.69 2.37
N ASN A 179 6.34 16.65 2.96
CA ASN A 179 6.29 18.05 2.55
C ASN A 179 7.02 18.32 1.22
N LYS A 180 7.73 17.32 0.67
CA LYS A 180 8.36 17.36 -0.66
C LYS A 180 7.60 16.53 -1.71
N ARG A 181 6.39 16.05 -1.38
CA ARG A 181 5.58 15.19 -2.25
C ARG A 181 5.00 15.94 -3.46
N GLY A 182 4.57 15.18 -4.47
CA GLY A 182 3.78 15.71 -5.60
C GLY A 182 2.31 15.98 -5.24
N LEU A 183 1.61 16.72 -6.11
CA LEU A 183 0.24 17.20 -5.88
C LEU A 183 -0.81 16.08 -5.67
N ASN A 184 -0.59 14.90 -6.23
CA ASN A 184 -1.54 13.78 -6.17
C ASN A 184 -1.32 12.84 -4.99
N LEU A 185 -0.42 13.17 -4.06
CA LEU A 185 -0.07 12.36 -2.91
C LEU A 185 -0.66 12.96 -1.63
N PHE A 186 -1.39 12.14 -0.87
CA PHE A 186 -2.11 12.54 0.33
C PHE A 186 -1.76 11.62 1.50
N GLY A 187 -1.75 12.16 2.72
CA GLY A 187 -1.61 11.38 3.95
C GLY A 187 -2.94 10.74 4.33
N ILE A 188 -2.92 9.51 4.83
CA ILE A 188 -4.10 8.83 5.38
C ILE A 188 -4.17 9.17 6.87
N ALA A 189 -5.03 10.12 7.23
CA ALA A 189 -5.35 10.40 8.62
C ALA A 189 -6.34 9.35 9.17
N GLN A 190 -6.17 8.97 10.44
CA GLN A 190 -7.25 8.32 11.20
C GLN A 190 -8.06 9.45 11.82
N VAL A 191 -9.21 9.75 11.21
CA VAL A 191 -10.25 10.61 11.81
C VAL A 191 -11.19 9.73 12.60
#